data_AF-A0A9E4VEB3-F1
#
_entry.id   AF-A0A9E4VEB3-F1
#
_cell.length_a   1.000
_cell.length_b   1.000
_cell.length_c   1.000
_cell.angle_alpha   90.00
_cell.angle_beta   90.00
_cell.angle_gamma   90.00
#
_symmetry.space_group_name_H-M   'P 1'
#
loop_
_entity.id
_entity.type
_entity.pdbx_description
1 polymer ?
#
loop_
_entity_poly.entity_id
_entity_poly.type
_entity_poly.pdbx_seq_one_letter_code
_entity_poly.pdbx_strand_id
1 'polypeptide(L)'
;MTEQQLDHAAEFAKGVREFNSWRFYDCHETLEDVWLECGGKAIGGDARDDLANFYQGVIKAAAGMHHVLRDNHGGAVKVLGDVPRLLDAYRPRTLGLDVDRLLADLERVLAEVRRLGPERIGEFDRELVPSLVVESGEGS
;
A
#
# COMPACT_ATOMS: atom_id res chain seq x y z
N MET A 1 -2.54 -20.09 14.66
CA MET A 1 -2.11 -18.68 14.66
C MET A 1 -1.55 -18.36 16.02
N THR A 2 -0.36 -17.76 16.06
CA THR A 2 0.21 -17.19 17.29
C THR A 2 -0.51 -15.88 17.64
N GLU A 3 -0.32 -15.38 18.87
CA GLU A 3 -0.82 -14.07 19.31
C GLU A 3 -0.31 -12.95 18.39
N GLN A 4 0.98 -12.96 18.06
CA GLN A 4 1.58 -12.03 17.10
C GLN A 4 0.91 -12.04 15.71
N GLN A 5 0.56 -13.23 15.18
CA GLN A 5 -0.13 -13.34 13.90
C GLN A 5 -1.56 -12.78 13.95
N LEU A 6 -2.22 -12.83 15.10
CA LEU A 6 -3.54 -12.21 15.30
C LEU A 6 -3.42 -10.68 15.36
N ASP A 7 -2.39 -10.17 16.04
CA ASP A 7 -2.12 -8.73 16.13
C ASP A 7 -1.79 -8.14 14.76
N HIS A 8 -0.94 -8.80 13.97
CA HIS A 8 -0.63 -8.38 12.60
C HIS A 8 -1.88 -8.33 11.70
N ALA A 9 -2.77 -9.32 11.81
CA ALA A 9 -4.02 -9.32 11.06
C ALA A 9 -4.95 -8.16 11.49
N ALA A 10 -5.00 -7.84 12.79
CA ALA A 10 -5.80 -6.74 13.32
C ALA A 10 -5.27 -5.37 12.86
N GLU A 11 -3.95 -5.16 12.93
CA GLU A 11 -3.31 -3.93 12.45
C GLU A 11 -3.41 -3.80 10.92
N PHE A 12 -3.30 -4.91 10.18
CA PHE A 12 -3.54 -4.89 8.74
C PHE A 12 -4.97 -4.45 8.41
N ALA A 13 -5.97 -5.01 9.08
CA ALA A 13 -7.37 -4.62 8.92
C ALA A 13 -7.60 -3.14 9.31
N LYS A 14 -6.88 -2.63 10.31
CA LYS A 14 -6.92 -1.21 10.71
C LYS A 14 -6.30 -0.31 9.63
N GLY A 15 -5.12 -0.65 9.12
CA GLY A 15 -4.47 0.07 8.01
C GLY A 15 -5.36 0.14 6.77
N VAL A 16 -6.06 -0.96 6.45
CA VAL A 16 -7.05 -0.99 5.35
C VAL A 16 -8.18 0.02 5.56
N ARG A 17 -8.75 0.11 6.77
CA ARG A 17 -9.79 1.10 7.09
C ARG A 17 -9.26 2.53 7.00
N GLU A 18 -8.03 2.76 7.46
CA GLU A 18 -7.35 4.06 7.38
C GLU A 18 -7.13 4.50 5.94
N PHE A 19 -6.57 3.61 5.11
CA PHE A 19 -6.39 3.84 3.68
C PHE A 19 -7.71 4.19 2.99
N ASN A 20 -8.75 3.38 3.20
CA ASN A 20 -10.06 3.56 2.58
C ASN A 20 -10.80 4.81 3.10
N SER A 21 -10.38 5.38 4.23
CA SER A 21 -10.86 6.66 4.75
C SER A 21 -9.96 7.85 4.37
N TRP A 22 -9.01 7.64 3.45
CA TRP A 22 -8.00 8.60 2.99
C TRP A 22 -7.07 9.13 4.09
N ARG A 23 -6.97 8.39 5.20
CA ARG A 23 -6.01 8.63 6.29
C ARG A 23 -4.70 7.91 5.97
N PHE A 24 -4.08 8.29 4.86
CA PHE A 24 -2.92 7.61 4.32
C PHE A 24 -1.68 7.65 5.22
N TYR A 25 -1.50 8.75 5.96
CA TYR A 25 -0.41 8.84 6.93
C TYR A 25 -0.64 7.90 8.11
N ASP A 26 -1.85 7.85 8.66
CA ASP A 26 -2.20 6.90 9.73
C ASP A 26 -1.99 5.45 9.27
N CYS A 27 -2.42 5.11 8.04
CA CYS A 27 -2.20 3.79 7.45
C CYS A 27 -0.70 3.45 7.34
N HIS A 28 0.13 4.42 6.97
CA HIS A 28 1.58 4.23 6.90
C HIS A 28 2.14 3.89 8.29
N GLU A 29 1.83 4.70 9.30
CA GLU A 29 2.33 4.52 10.66
C GLU A 29 1.85 3.17 11.24
N THR A 30 0.56 2.85 11.11
CA THR A 30 -0.03 1.58 11.58
C THR A 30 0.69 0.36 10.99
N LEU A 31 1.04 0.39 9.70
CA LEU A 31 1.67 -0.76 9.04
C LEU A 31 3.20 -0.77 9.16
N GLU A 32 3.84 0.36 9.48
CA GLU A 32 5.29 0.43 9.65
C GLU A 32 5.76 -0.48 10.79
N ASP A 33 5.06 -0.48 11.93
CA ASP A 33 5.40 -1.35 13.06
C ASP A 33 5.33 -2.84 12.68
N VAL A 34 4.25 -3.25 11.98
CA VAL A 34 4.10 -4.63 11.47
C VAL A 34 5.22 -4.99 10.49
N TRP A 35 5.57 -4.08 9.59
CA TRP A 35 6.66 -4.28 8.64
C TRP A 35 8.02 -4.46 9.31
N LEU A 36 8.30 -3.71 10.38
CA LEU A 36 9.52 -3.84 11.16
C LEU A 36 9.61 -5.21 11.84
N GLU A 37 8.51 -5.67 12.42
CA GLU A 37 8.41 -6.98 13.07
C GLU A 37 8.59 -8.14 12.09
N CYS A 38 8.11 -8.01 10.85
CA CYS A 38 8.34 -8.96 9.76
C CYS A 38 9.77 -8.90 9.17
N GLY A 39 10.70 -8.15 9.76
CA GLY A 39 12.10 -8.10 9.33
C GLY A 39 12.39 -7.10 8.21
N GLY A 40 11.55 -6.09 8.02
CA GLY A 40 11.67 -5.08 6.97
C GLY A 40 13.01 -4.33 6.86
N LYS A 41 13.83 -4.34 7.92
CA LYS A 41 15.18 -3.72 7.98
C LYS A 41 16.34 -4.71 7.89
N ALA A 42 16.10 -6.01 7.69
CA ALA A 42 17.16 -7.01 7.62
C ALA A 42 18.06 -6.78 6.38
N ILE A 43 19.33 -6.45 6.59
CA ILE A 43 20.34 -6.26 5.52
C ILE A 43 20.90 -7.64 5.13
N GLY A 44 20.62 -8.10 3.91
CA GLY A 44 21.37 -9.18 3.26
C GLY A 44 21.09 -10.62 3.71
N GLY A 45 19.91 -10.93 4.25
CA GLY A 45 19.63 -12.28 4.75
C GLY A 45 18.19 -12.71 4.52
N ASP A 46 18.04 -13.91 3.96
CA ASP A 46 16.94 -14.88 4.04
C ASP A 46 15.65 -14.29 4.63
N ALA A 47 14.66 -14.01 3.77
CA ALA A 47 13.36 -13.46 4.15
C ALA A 47 12.67 -14.44 5.11
N ARG A 48 12.91 -14.26 6.42
CA ARG A 48 12.30 -15.10 7.46
C ARG A 48 10.80 -14.83 7.63
N ASP A 49 10.28 -13.79 6.97
CA ASP A 49 8.85 -13.58 6.78
C ASP A 49 8.59 -13.17 5.34
N ASP A 50 7.83 -14.01 4.62
CA ASP A 50 7.45 -13.80 3.22
C ASP A 50 6.67 -12.49 3.01
N LEU A 51 6.18 -11.82 4.06
CA LEU A 51 5.27 -10.68 3.96
C LEU A 51 5.92 -9.29 4.12
N ALA A 52 7.22 -9.19 4.41
CA ALA A 52 7.85 -7.87 4.60
C ALA A 52 7.73 -6.98 3.34
N ASN A 53 7.97 -7.52 2.14
CA ASN A 53 7.78 -6.74 0.90
C ASN A 53 6.31 -6.43 0.64
N PHE A 54 5.38 -7.32 1.03
CA PHE A 54 3.95 -7.07 0.92
C PHE A 54 3.54 -5.84 1.75
N TYR A 55 3.87 -5.82 3.05
CA TYR A 55 3.57 -4.67 3.90
C TYR A 55 4.25 -3.41 3.39
N GLN A 56 5.52 -3.49 2.98
CA GLN A 56 6.21 -2.35 2.38
C GLN A 56 5.51 -1.81 1.13
N GLY A 57 4.95 -2.68 0.29
CA GLY A 57 4.18 -2.30 -0.89
C GLY A 57 2.91 -1.54 -0.53
N VAL A 58 2.15 -2.01 0.46
CA VAL A 58 0.92 -1.32 0.95
C VAL A 58 1.27 0.02 1.62
N ILE A 59 2.33 0.05 2.44
CA ILE A 59 2.86 1.29 3.05
C ILE A 59 3.23 2.32 1.97
N LYS A 60 3.92 1.89 0.91
CA LYS A 60 4.27 2.77 -0.22
C LYS A 60 3.04 3.22 -1.01
N ALA A 61 2.02 2.37 -1.16
CA ALA A 61 0.76 2.80 -1.76
C ALA A 61 0.14 3.94 -0.94
N ALA A 62 0.10 3.82 0.39
CA ALA A 62 -0.42 4.86 1.28
C ALA A 62 0.43 6.14 1.20
N ALA A 63 1.75 6.04 1.36
CA ALA A 63 2.67 7.18 1.27
C ALA A 63 2.61 7.88 -0.10
N GLY A 64 2.47 7.12 -1.19
CA GLY A 64 2.30 7.64 -2.54
C GLY A 64 1.02 8.46 -2.68
N MET A 65 -0.12 7.96 -2.20
CA MET A 65 -1.38 8.72 -2.19
C MET A 65 -1.32 9.95 -1.29
N HIS A 66 -0.63 9.88 -0.15
CA HIS A 66 -0.38 11.05 0.69
C HIS A 66 0.41 12.14 -0.07
N HIS A 67 1.40 11.75 -0.87
CA HIS A 67 2.13 12.69 -1.73
C HIS A 67 1.24 13.31 -2.81
N VAL A 68 0.38 12.52 -3.46
CA VAL A 68 -0.58 13.01 -4.46
C VAL A 68 -1.46 14.10 -3.86
N LEU A 69 -2.06 13.85 -2.69
CA LEU A 69 -2.98 14.79 -2.04
C LEU A 69 -2.29 16.02 -1.41
N ARG A 70 -0.96 16.08 -1.44
CA ARG A 70 -0.16 17.23 -0.98
C ARG A 70 0.59 17.92 -2.10
N ASP A 71 0.16 17.69 -3.34
CA ASP A 71 0.73 18.26 -4.56
C ASP A 71 2.23 17.95 -4.72
N ASN A 72 2.71 16.85 -4.12
CA ASN A 72 4.10 16.43 -4.22
C ASN A 72 4.27 15.42 -5.36
N HIS A 73 4.35 15.95 -6.58
CA HIS A 73 4.49 15.15 -7.80
C HIS A 73 5.74 14.25 -7.78
N GLY A 74 6.91 14.80 -7.41
CA GLY A 74 8.15 14.04 -7.40
C GLY A 74 8.11 12.87 -6.41
N GLY A 75 7.56 13.10 -5.21
CA GLY A 75 7.35 12.06 -4.20
C GLY A 75 6.37 11.00 -4.68
N ALA A 76 5.22 11.41 -5.23
CA ALA A 76 4.19 10.51 -5.73
C ALA A 76 4.74 9.58 -6.83
N VAL A 77 5.36 10.12 -7.87
CA VAL A 77 5.89 9.33 -8.99
C VAL A 77 6.95 8.34 -8.52
N LYS A 78 7.85 8.77 -7.64
CA LYS A 78 8.93 7.91 -7.12
C LYS A 78 8.36 6.77 -6.28
N VAL A 79 7.53 7.09 -5.30
CA VAL A 79 7.04 6.10 -4.33
C VAL A 79 6.06 5.13 -4.97
N LEU A 80 5.10 5.61 -5.76
CA LEU A 80 4.13 4.76 -6.46
C LEU A 80 4.79 3.88 -7.52
N GLY A 81 5.83 4.39 -8.20
CA GLY A 81 6.59 3.62 -9.19
C GLY A 81 7.32 2.39 -8.63
N ASP A 82 7.61 2.38 -7.33
CA ASP A 82 8.26 1.24 -6.67
C ASP A 82 7.27 0.13 -6.26
N VAL A 83 5.97 0.43 -6.15
CA VAL A 83 4.96 -0.48 -5.58
C VAL A 83 4.86 -1.80 -6.36
N PRO A 84 4.83 -1.83 -7.72
CA PRO A 84 4.74 -3.09 -8.47
C PRO A 84 5.87 -4.07 -8.16
N ARG A 85 7.11 -3.58 -8.01
CA ARG A 85 8.27 -4.42 -7.67
C ARG A 85 8.12 -5.11 -6.31
N LEU A 86 7.37 -4.49 -5.40
CA LEU A 86 7.10 -5.03 -4.07
C LEU A 86 5.90 -5.96 -4.05
N LEU A 87 4.86 -5.70 -4.85
CA LEU A 87 3.58 -6.41 -4.77
C LEU A 87 3.37 -7.49 -5.83
N ASP A 88 4.14 -7.51 -6.92
CA ASP A 88 3.92 -8.47 -8.03
C ASP A 88 3.99 -9.94 -7.58
N ALA A 89 4.86 -10.28 -6.62
CA ALA A 89 4.99 -11.63 -6.08
C ALA A 89 3.79 -12.07 -5.21
N TYR A 90 2.87 -11.15 -4.90
CA TYR A 90 1.74 -11.35 -3.98
C TYR A 90 0.38 -11.35 -4.68
N ARG A 91 0.37 -11.32 -6.01
CA ARG A 91 -0.82 -11.47 -6.84
C ARG A 91 -1.37 -12.90 -6.80
N PRO A 92 -2.68 -13.10 -7.06
CA PRO A 92 -3.70 -12.05 -7.21
C PRO A 92 -4.19 -11.51 -5.86
N ARG A 93 -4.03 -12.30 -4.79
CA ARG A 93 -4.54 -12.01 -3.45
C ARG A 93 -3.57 -12.45 -2.38
N THR A 94 -3.33 -11.60 -1.39
CA THR A 94 -2.52 -11.89 -0.20
C THR A 94 -3.17 -11.23 1.02
N LEU A 95 -3.29 -11.95 2.14
CA LEU A 95 -4.01 -11.48 3.35
C LEU A 95 -5.45 -10.98 3.08
N GLY A 96 -6.12 -11.58 2.09
CA GLY A 96 -7.46 -11.17 1.67
C GLY A 96 -7.50 -9.93 0.76
N LEU A 97 -6.41 -9.17 0.65
CA LEU A 97 -6.32 -7.99 -0.24
C LEU A 97 -6.24 -8.41 -1.70
N ASP A 98 -7.10 -7.84 -2.54
CA ASP A 98 -7.01 -7.93 -4.00
C ASP A 98 -5.84 -7.08 -4.52
N VAL A 99 -4.71 -7.74 -4.75
CA VAL A 99 -3.45 -7.11 -5.16
C VAL A 99 -3.50 -6.71 -6.63
N ASP A 100 -4.18 -7.50 -7.47
CA ASP A 100 -4.36 -7.16 -8.89
C ASP A 100 -5.13 -5.85 -9.05
N ARG A 101 -6.24 -5.70 -8.31
CA ARG A 101 -7.01 -4.46 -8.31
C ARG A 101 -6.21 -3.28 -7.80
N LEU A 102 -5.52 -3.44 -6.67
CA LEU A 102 -4.67 -2.37 -6.13
C LEU A 102 -3.65 -1.89 -7.16
N LEU A 103 -2.94 -2.82 -7.81
CA LEU A 103 -1.92 -2.48 -8.80
C LEU A 103 -2.51 -1.81 -10.04
N ALA A 104 -3.67 -2.27 -10.51
CA ALA A 104 -4.39 -1.63 -11.62
C ALA A 104 -4.87 -0.21 -11.27
N ASP A 105 -5.38 0.00 -10.05
CA ASP A 105 -5.82 1.32 -9.61
C ASP A 105 -4.62 2.28 -9.45
N LEU A 106 -3.50 1.82 -8.87
CA LEU A 106 -2.29 2.62 -8.74
C LEU A 106 -1.63 2.95 -10.08
N GLU A 107 -1.74 2.07 -11.08
CA GLU A 107 -1.30 2.36 -12.44
C GLU A 107 -2.07 3.56 -13.02
N ARG A 108 -3.40 3.62 -12.82
CA ARG A 108 -4.22 4.76 -13.26
C ARG A 108 -3.86 6.04 -12.52
N VAL A 109 -3.66 5.96 -11.21
CA VAL A 109 -3.17 7.11 -10.41
C VAL A 109 -1.86 7.63 -10.97
N LEU A 110 -0.88 6.74 -11.18
CA LEU A 110 0.45 7.13 -11.63
C LEU A 110 0.42 7.70 -13.06
N ALA A 111 -0.41 7.16 -13.94
CA ALA A 111 -0.64 7.71 -15.28
C ALA A 111 -1.21 9.13 -15.21
N GLU A 112 -2.20 9.38 -14.35
CA GLU A 112 -2.80 10.69 -14.18
C GLU A 112 -1.83 11.71 -13.57
N VAL A 113 -1.12 11.33 -12.51
CA VAL A 113 -0.09 12.17 -11.88
C VAL A 113 0.96 12.59 -12.91
N ARG A 114 1.43 11.65 -13.75
CA ARG A 114 2.38 11.94 -14.83
C ARG A 114 1.80 12.83 -15.92
N ARG A 115 0.52 12.68 -16.25
CA ARG A 115 -0.18 13.51 -17.25
C ARG A 115 -0.32 14.95 -16.79
N LEU A 116 -0.60 15.16 -15.50
CA LEU A 116 -0.71 16.49 -14.89
C LEU A 116 0.65 17.17 -14.78
N GLY A 117 1.68 16.41 -14.41
CA GLY A 117 2.99 16.97 -14.12
C GLY A 117 3.03 17.78 -12.82
N PRO A 118 4.20 18.31 -12.44
CA PRO A 118 4.38 19.00 -11.17
C PRO A 118 3.57 20.31 -11.05
N GLU A 119 3.29 20.99 -12.15
CA GLU A 119 2.55 22.27 -12.14
C GLU A 119 1.05 22.09 -11.91
N ARG A 120 0.48 20.93 -12.25
CA ARG A 120 -0.97 20.71 -12.28
C ARG A 120 -1.43 19.54 -11.41
N ILE A 121 -0.55 18.94 -10.62
CA ILE A 121 -0.93 17.83 -9.74
C ILE A 121 -2.05 18.19 -8.75
N GLY A 122 -2.20 19.47 -8.39
CA GLY A 122 -3.34 19.94 -7.58
C GLY A 122 -4.70 19.81 -8.27
N GLU A 123 -4.73 19.54 -9.57
CA GLU A 123 -5.94 19.20 -10.35
C GLU A 123 -6.23 17.69 -10.34
N PHE A 124 -5.52 16.88 -9.56
CA PHE A 124 -5.69 15.42 -9.52
C PHE A 124 -7.16 15.01 -9.26
N ASP A 125 -7.68 14.15 -10.13
CA ASP A 125 -9.02 13.62 -10.01
C ASP A 125 -9.13 12.67 -8.82
N ARG A 126 -9.87 13.11 -7.80
CA ARG A 126 -10.06 12.36 -6.56
C ARG A 126 -10.91 11.10 -6.74
N GLU A 127 -11.62 10.94 -7.86
CA GLU A 127 -12.31 9.70 -8.19
C GLU A 127 -11.34 8.55 -8.49
N LEU A 128 -10.08 8.86 -8.81
CA LEU A 128 -9.02 7.87 -9.02
C LEU A 128 -8.37 7.38 -7.72
N VAL A 129 -8.76 7.92 -6.56
CA VAL A 129 -8.20 7.48 -5.28
C VAL A 129 -8.56 6.01 -5.07
N PRO A 130 -7.58 5.09 -4.94
CA PRO A 130 -7.84 3.67 -4.82
C PRO A 130 -8.51 3.34 -3.49
N SER A 131 -9.16 2.18 -3.46
CA SER A 131 -9.60 1.54 -2.22
C SER A 131 -8.98 0.15 -2.12
N LEU A 132 -8.48 -0.21 -0.96
CA LEU A 132 -8.03 -1.55 -0.63
C LEU A 132 -9.26 -2.45 -0.48
N VAL A 133 -9.46 -3.35 -1.45
CA VAL A 133 -10.53 -4.33 -1.43
C VAL A 133 -10.03 -5.59 -0.76
N VAL A 134 -10.55 -5.84 0.45
CA VAL A 134 -10.24 -7.03 1.22
C VAL A 134 -11.51 -7.88 1.28
N GLU A 135 -11.41 -9.13 0.84
CA GLU A 135 -12.49 -10.10 1.02
C GLU A 135 -12.29 -10.78 2.37
N SER A 136 -13.30 -10.70 3.23
CA SER A 136 -13.42 -11.60 4.37
C SER A 136 -13.48 -13.02 3.81
N GLY A 137 -12.54 -13.87 4.21
CA GLY A 137 -12.65 -15.30 3.93
C GLY A 137 -13.84 -15.87 4.67
N GLU A 138 -15.03 -15.77 4.09
CA GLU A 138 -16.21 -16.53 4.48
C GLU A 138 -16.76 -17.26 3.25
N GLY A 139 -16.71 -18.60 3.31
CA GLY A 139 -17.30 -19.52 2.34
C GLY A 139 -16.24 -20.24 1.49
N SER A 140 -16.11 -21.57 1.50
CA SER A 140 -16.96 -22.65 2.02
C SER A 140 -16.10 -23.87 2.37
#